data_AF-A0A4Y8C854-F1
#
_entry.id   AF-A0A4Y8C854-F1
#
_cell.length_a   1.000
_cell.length_b   1.000
_cell.length_c   1.000
_cell.angle_alpha   90.00
_cell.angle_beta   90.00
_cell.angle_gamma   90.00
#
_symmetry.space_group_name_H-M   'P 1'
#
loop_
_entity.id
_entity.type
_entity.pdbx_description
1 polymer ?
#
loop_
_entity_poly.entity_id
_entity_poly.type
_entity_poly.pdbx_seq_one_letter_code
_entity_poly.pdbx_strand_id
1 'polypeptide(L)'
;EILEKLAAKAKAIFAVGTCSSYGGIQAAYPNPSKTCGISEVLSQKVVNIPGCPPSDINIIATLSFFALFGVLPELDEQNRPVWAYGKCLHDMCERKAKFESGIFAEHFDDEAAK
;
A
#
# COMPACT_ATOMS: atom_id res chain seq x y z
N GLU A 1 14.05 18.23 5.14
CA GLU A 1 15.18 18.23 6.08
C GLU A 1 15.34 16.96 6.93
N ILE A 2 14.52 16.69 7.96
CA ILE A 2 14.72 15.52 8.84
C ILE A 2 14.64 14.20 8.04
N LEU A 3 13.63 14.08 7.18
CA LEU A 3 13.43 12.91 6.32
C LEU A 3 14.67 12.62 5.47
N GLU A 4 15.22 13.62 4.78
CA GLU A 4 16.40 13.47 3.92
C GLU A 4 17.66 13.09 4.72
N LYS A 5 17.87 13.72 5.88
CA LYS A 5 19.01 13.40 6.77
C LYS A 5 19.00 11.94 7.25
N LEU A 6 17.81 11.41 7.53
CA LEU A 6 17.65 10.00 7.93
C LEU A 6 17.76 9.07 6.72
N ALA A 7 17.13 9.42 5.59
CA ALA A 7 17.16 8.65 4.35
C ALA A 7 18.59 8.47 3.82
N ALA A 8 19.46 9.48 3.95
CA ALA A 8 20.87 9.40 3.54
C ALA A 8 21.70 8.36 4.32
N LYS A 9 21.22 7.92 5.49
CA LYS A 9 21.89 6.93 6.36
C LYS A 9 21.17 5.59 6.41
N ALA A 10 19.99 5.48 5.79
CA ALA A 10 19.15 4.29 5.87
C ALA A 10 19.67 3.19 4.95
N LYS A 11 19.66 1.93 5.44
CA LYS A 11 19.95 0.75 4.60
C LYS A 11 18.82 0.45 3.61
N ALA A 12 17.58 0.72 4.01
CA ALA A 12 16.37 0.62 3.20
C ALA A 12 15.31 1.56 3.79
N ILE A 13 14.37 1.98 2.96
CA ILE A 13 13.29 2.90 3.34
C ILE A 13 11.95 2.23 2.98
N PHE A 14 11.07 2.12 3.96
CA PHE A 14 9.74 1.53 3.80
C PHE A 14 8.68 2.61 4.10
N ALA A 15 7.89 2.95 3.09
CA ALA A 15 6.72 3.81 3.23
C ALA A 15 5.52 2.95 3.67
N VAL A 16 5.31 2.87 4.99
CA VAL A 16 4.19 2.13 5.57
C VAL A 16 2.92 2.99 5.56
N GLY A 17 1.89 2.52 4.86
CA GLY A 17 0.61 3.17 4.72
C GLY A 17 0.49 4.11 3.51
N THR A 18 -0.74 4.35 3.09
CA THR A 18 -1.06 5.23 1.95
C THR A 18 -0.57 6.66 2.16
N CYS A 19 -0.56 7.15 3.41
CA CYS A 19 -0.05 8.48 3.74
C CYS A 19 1.43 8.67 3.33
N SER A 20 2.30 7.74 3.69
CA SER A 20 3.72 7.83 3.36
C SER A 20 4.00 7.39 1.91
N SER A 21 3.24 6.42 1.39
CA SER A 21 3.41 5.93 0.02
C SER A 21 3.00 6.99 -1.01
N TYR A 22 1.85 7.64 -0.80
CA TYR A 22 1.15 8.46 -1.82
C TYR A 22 0.51 9.75 -1.28
N GLY A 23 0.72 10.11 -0.01
CA GLY A 23 0.15 11.32 0.62
C GLY A 23 -1.17 11.10 1.38
N GLY A 24 -1.92 10.04 1.10
CA GLY A 24 -3.09 9.65 1.89
C GLY A 24 -4.25 10.64 1.83
N ILE A 25 -5.07 10.67 2.89
CA ILE A 25 -6.28 11.51 2.93
C ILE A 25 -5.94 13.02 2.90
N GLN A 26 -4.78 13.42 3.42
CA GLN A 26 -4.34 14.81 3.44
C GLN A 26 -3.98 15.33 2.04
N ALA A 27 -3.57 14.43 1.13
CA ALA A 27 -3.29 14.75 -0.26
C ALA A 27 -4.53 14.73 -1.17
N ALA A 28 -5.69 14.30 -0.65
CA ALA A 28 -6.94 14.36 -1.41
C ALA A 28 -7.31 15.80 -1.74
N TYR A 29 -8.09 16.00 -2.81
CA TYR A 29 -8.56 17.33 -3.21
C TYR A 29 -9.24 18.05 -2.03
N PRO A 30 -8.89 19.33 -1.74
CA PRO A 30 -8.06 20.23 -2.54
C PRO A 30 -6.56 20.27 -2.18
N ASN A 31 -6.07 19.40 -1.30
CA ASN A 31 -4.68 19.32 -0.83
C ASN A 31 -4.06 20.68 -0.41
N PRO A 32 -4.64 21.36 0.60
CA PRO A 32 -4.20 22.70 1.00
C PRO A 32 -2.77 22.73 1.56
N SER A 33 -2.29 21.60 2.11
CA SER A 33 -0.94 21.44 2.67
C SER A 33 0.12 21.04 1.64
N LYS A 34 -0.26 20.77 0.38
CA LYS A 34 0.63 20.23 -0.65
C LYS A 34 1.31 18.93 -0.21
N THR A 35 0.57 18.06 0.48
CA THR A 35 1.04 16.76 0.93
C THR A 35 1.28 15.84 -0.28
N CYS A 36 2.37 15.08 -0.23
CA CYS A 36 2.82 14.15 -1.27
C CYS A 36 3.41 12.87 -0.65
N GLY A 37 3.66 11.85 -1.47
CA GLY A 37 4.35 10.63 -1.04
C GLY A 37 5.84 10.88 -0.77
N ILE A 38 6.45 10.12 0.14
CA ILE A 38 7.87 10.34 0.48
C ILE A 38 8.82 10.06 -0.69
N SER A 39 8.39 9.25 -1.65
CA SER A 39 9.14 8.95 -2.87
C SER A 39 9.25 10.15 -3.82
N GLU A 40 8.37 11.15 -3.69
CA GLU A 40 8.45 12.41 -4.45
C GLU A 40 9.48 13.38 -3.86
N VAL A 41 9.87 13.17 -2.61
CA VAL A 41 10.82 14.01 -1.87
C VAL A 41 12.22 13.41 -1.84
N LEU A 42 12.32 12.08 -1.89
CA LEU A 42 13.58 11.33 -1.75
C LEU A 42 14.10 10.83 -3.09
N SER A 43 15.42 10.80 -3.26
CA SER A 43 16.08 10.20 -4.43
C SER A 43 16.37 8.70 -4.25
N GLN A 44 16.38 8.24 -3.00
CA GLN A 44 16.59 6.84 -2.64
C GLN A 44 15.38 5.99 -3.03
N LYS A 45 15.62 4.70 -3.32
CA LYS A 45 14.53 3.74 -3.56
C LYS A 45 13.71 3.56 -2.28
N VAL A 46 12.40 3.74 -2.40
CA VAL A 46 11.41 3.57 -1.32
C VAL A 46 10.53 2.38 -1.64
N VAL A 47 10.38 1.45 -0.69
CA VAL A 47 9.40 0.35 -0.78
C VAL A 47 8.06 0.85 -0.28
N ASN A 48 7.04 0.83 -1.12
CA ASN A 48 5.69 1.24 -0.77
C ASN A 48 4.89 0.06 -0.21
N ILE A 49 4.36 0.21 1.00
CA ILE A 49 3.46 -0.76 1.64
C ILE A 49 2.13 -0.04 1.90
N PRO A 50 1.32 0.23 0.86
CA PRO A 50 0.12 1.05 0.99
C PRO A 50 -1.04 0.31 1.68
N GLY A 51 -2.02 1.11 2.12
CA GLY A 51 -3.17 0.71 2.94
C GLY A 51 -3.46 1.75 4.02
N CYS A 52 -4.70 1.81 4.53
CA CYS A 52 -5.12 2.81 5.51
C CYS A 52 -5.81 2.20 6.74
N PRO A 53 -5.08 1.43 7.58
CA PRO A 53 -3.67 1.03 7.44
C PRO A 53 -3.49 -0.21 6.54
N PRO A 54 -2.25 -0.56 6.13
CA PRO A 54 -1.97 -1.83 5.47
C PRO A 54 -2.27 -3.02 6.40
N SER A 55 -2.44 -4.21 5.82
CA SER A 55 -2.42 -5.44 6.62
C SER A 55 -1.10 -5.54 7.41
N ASP A 56 -1.21 -5.94 8.65
CA ASP A 56 -0.11 -6.32 9.53
C ASP A 56 0.83 -7.33 8.88
N ILE A 57 0.30 -8.33 8.15
CA ILE A 57 1.09 -9.31 7.40
C ILE A 57 1.94 -8.63 6.32
N ASN A 58 1.37 -7.69 5.56
CA ASN A 58 2.12 -6.96 4.52
C ASN A 58 3.28 -6.15 5.12
N ILE A 59 3.08 -5.58 6.31
CA ILE A 59 4.12 -4.84 7.02
C ILE A 59 5.20 -5.80 7.53
N ILE A 60 4.82 -6.77 8.36
CA ILE A 60 5.77 -7.65 9.04
C ILE A 60 6.52 -8.54 8.05
N ALA A 61 5.84 -9.19 7.11
CA ALA A 61 6.49 -10.08 6.16
C ALA A 61 7.49 -9.33 5.26
N THR A 62 7.17 -8.10 4.84
CA THR A 62 8.08 -7.29 4.01
C THR A 62 9.32 -6.85 4.80
N LEU A 63 9.15 -6.42 6.05
CA LEU A 63 10.27 -6.03 6.92
C LEU A 63 11.13 -7.24 7.29
N SER A 64 10.51 -8.37 7.65
CA SER A 64 11.19 -9.62 7.97
C SER A 64 11.96 -10.17 6.78
N PHE A 65 11.41 -10.11 5.56
CA PHE A 65 12.12 -10.53 4.35
C PHE A 65 13.44 -9.76 4.20
N PHE A 66 13.39 -8.42 4.29
CA PHE A 66 14.61 -7.61 4.21
C PHE A 66 15.57 -7.89 5.37
N ALA A 67 15.06 -8.07 6.59
CA ALA A 67 15.89 -8.35 7.77
C ALA A 67 16.62 -9.70 7.68
N LEU A 68 15.97 -10.73 7.12
CA LEU A 68 16.53 -12.08 7.00
C LEU A 68 17.50 -12.22 5.82
N PHE A 69 17.15 -11.63 4.67
CA PHE A 69 17.89 -11.86 3.42
C PHE A 69 18.80 -10.69 3.02
N GLY A 70 18.68 -9.52 3.65
CA GLY A 70 19.48 -8.33 3.33
C GLY A 70 19.19 -7.71 1.96
N VAL A 71 18.14 -8.17 1.27
CA VAL A 71 17.71 -7.69 -0.04
C VAL A 71 16.22 -7.33 -0.01
N LEU A 72 15.81 -6.40 -0.85
CA LEU A 72 14.40 -6.05 -1.00
C LEU A 72 13.64 -7.18 -1.72
N PRO A 73 12.35 -7.41 -1.43
CA PRO A 73 11.54 -8.32 -2.22
C PRO A 73 11.39 -7.79 -3.65
N GLU A 74 10.90 -8.64 -4.56
CA GLU A 74 10.48 -8.19 -5.88
C GLU A 74 9.38 -7.14 -5.75
N LEU A 75 9.56 -6.02 -6.46
CA LEU A 75 8.64 -4.89 -6.42
C LEU A 75 8.04 -4.65 -7.81
N ASP A 76 6.79 -4.21 -7.84
CA ASP A 76 6.15 -3.74 -9.06
C ASP A 76 6.64 -2.34 -9.49
N GLU A 77 6.08 -1.84 -10.59
CA GLU A 77 6.42 -0.51 -11.15
C GLU A 77 6.14 0.66 -10.18
N GLN A 78 5.29 0.44 -9.16
CA GLN A 78 4.98 1.41 -8.11
C GLN A 78 5.82 1.18 -6.84
N ASN A 79 6.86 0.36 -6.92
CA ASN A 79 7.71 -0.07 -5.80
C ASN A 79 6.96 -0.78 -4.65
N ARG A 80 5.86 -1.49 -4.95
CA ARG A 80 5.14 -2.29 -3.95
C ARG A 80 5.57 -3.76 -4.01
N PRO A 81 5.66 -4.49 -2.88
CA PRO A 81 5.97 -5.92 -2.90
C PRO A 81 4.99 -6.73 -3.77
N VAL A 82 5.49 -7.40 -4.81
CA VAL A 82 4.66 -8.13 -5.80
C VAL A 82 3.83 -9.22 -5.13
N TRP A 83 4.39 -9.91 -4.13
CA TRP A 83 3.68 -10.97 -3.41
C TRP A 83 2.40 -10.48 -2.69
N ALA A 84 2.37 -9.20 -2.28
CA ALA A 84 1.27 -8.60 -1.54
C ALA A 84 0.33 -7.78 -2.42
N TYR A 85 0.85 -7.11 -3.46
CA TYR A 85 0.12 -6.12 -4.25
C TYR A 85 0.03 -6.46 -5.75
N GLY A 86 0.56 -7.61 -6.18
CA GLY A 86 0.61 -8.02 -7.58
C GLY A 86 -0.71 -8.51 -8.19
N LYS A 87 -1.78 -8.59 -7.40
CA LYS A 87 -3.13 -8.96 -7.86
C LYS A 87 -4.16 -7.94 -7.39
N CYS A 88 -5.19 -7.72 -8.20
CA CYS A 88 -6.33 -6.93 -7.77
C CYS A 88 -7.17 -7.72 -6.76
N LEU A 89 -7.73 -7.04 -5.75
CA LEU A 89 -8.57 -7.69 -4.74
C LEU A 89 -9.76 -8.42 -5.38
N HIS A 90 -10.35 -7.83 -6.42
CA HIS A 90 -11.49 -8.43 -7.12
C HIS A 90 -11.15 -9.76 -7.79
N ASP A 91 -9.91 -9.99 -8.20
CA ASP A 91 -9.49 -11.27 -8.80
C ASP A 91 -9.47 -12.40 -7.79
N MET A 92 -9.28 -12.07 -6.50
CA MET A 92 -9.17 -13.01 -5.39
C MET A 92 -10.41 -12.97 -4.47
N CYS A 93 -11.46 -12.22 -4.84
CA CYS A 93 -12.61 -12.00 -3.99
C CYS A 93 -13.50 -13.25 -3.93
N GLU A 94 -13.84 -13.67 -2.72
CA GLU A 94 -14.75 -14.78 -2.43
C GLU A 94 -16.19 -14.52 -2.93
N ARG A 95 -16.55 -13.24 -3.12
CA ARG A 95 -17.84 -12.81 -3.66
C ARG A 95 -17.88 -12.73 -5.19
N LYS A 96 -16.79 -13.07 -5.88
CA LYS A 96 -16.68 -12.93 -7.34
C LYS A 96 -17.77 -13.70 -8.10
N ALA A 97 -18.13 -14.91 -7.65
CA ALA A 97 -19.23 -15.67 -8.27
C ALA A 97 -20.60 -14.97 -8.16
N LYS A 98 -20.88 -14.29 -7.03
CA LYS A 98 -22.08 -13.46 -6.87
C LYS A 98 -22.04 -12.27 -7.84
N PHE A 99 -20.89 -11.59 -7.94
CA PHE A 99 -20.67 -10.50 -8.90
C PHE A 99 -20.94 -10.93 -10.35
N GLU A 100 -20.36 -12.07 -10.79
CA GLU A 100 -20.53 -12.60 -12.15
C GLU A 100 -21.97 -13.05 -12.45
N SER A 101 -22.72 -13.44 -11.42
CA SER A 101 -24.13 -13.83 -11.53
C SER A 101 -25.10 -12.66 -11.43
N GLY A 102 -24.61 -11.42 -11.30
CA GLY A 102 -25.44 -10.23 -11.15
C GLY A 102 -26.13 -10.10 -9.79
N ILE A 103 -25.65 -10.81 -8.77
CA ILE A 103 -26.20 -10.78 -7.41
C ILE A 103 -25.47 -9.69 -6.63
N PHE A 104 -26.15 -8.57 -6.41
CA PHE A 104 -25.64 -7.40 -5.70
C PHE A 104 -26.53 -7.05 -4.52
N ALA A 105 -25.92 -6.56 -3.44
CA ALA A 105 -26.64 -5.83 -2.40
C ALA A 105 -26.99 -4.44 -2.95
N GLU A 106 -28.26 -4.05 -2.83
CA GLU A 106 -28.74 -2.73 -3.24
C GLU A 106 -28.75 -1.76 -2.05
N HIS A 107 -29.01 -2.28 -0.85
CA HIS A 107 -29.01 -1.54 0.40
C HIS A 107 -28.30 -2.33 1.51
N PHE A 108 -27.83 -1.63 2.53
CA PHE A 108 -27.26 -2.30 3.70
C PHE A 108 -28.32 -3.19 4.37
N ASP A 109 -27.93 -4.43 4.71
CA ASP A 109 -28.77 -5.42 5.42
C ASP A 109 -29.98 -5.99 4.63
N ASP A 110 -29.97 -5.89 3.30
CA ASP A 110 -30.93 -6.62 2.45
C ASP A 110 -30.61 -8.14 2.37
N GLU A 111 -31.48 -8.91 1.72
CA GLU A 111 -31.32 -10.37 1.63
C GLU A 111 -30.09 -10.80 0.79
N ALA A 112 -29.62 -9.96 -0.14
CA ALA A 112 -28.42 -10.26 -0.93
C ALA A 112 -27.12 -9.92 -0.18
N ALA A 113 -27.20 -9.00 0.79
CA ALA A 113 -26.12 -8.58 1.68
C ALA A 113 -25.83 -9.58 2.82
N LYS A 114 -26.81 -10.41 3.18
CA LYS A 114 -26.70 -11.50 4.19
C LYS A 114 -26.02 -12.74 3.62
#